data_AF-A0A9E0LGN4-F1
#
_entry.id   AF-A0A9E0LGN4-F1
#
_cell.length_a   1.000
_cell.length_b   1.000
_cell.length_c   1.000
_cell.angle_alpha   90.00
_cell.angle_beta   90.00
_cell.angle_gamma   90.00
#
_symmetry.space_group_name_H-M   'P 1'
#
loop_
_entity.id
_entity.type
_entity.pdbx_description
1 polymer ?
#
loop_
_entity_poly.entity_id
_entity_poly.type
_entity_poly.pdbx_seq_one_letter_code
_entity_poly.pdbx_strand_id
1 'polypeptide(L)'
;MSDLQVQVEKDDFEKAWVSNYVPKDSAADAILQIKDYAYKAFDKLDSDGNGYIEKHELEAHLKDEKTPAREKSFITFLLNNQQAIADAVHEGSTSVKGGITRLDLEAYFKLVLTMFKS
;
A
#
# COMPACT_ATOMS: atom_id res chain seq x y z
N MET A 1 -4.82 -7.29 45.48
CA MET A 1 -5.44 -6.41 44.48
C MET A 1 -4.60 -6.56 43.23
N SER A 2 -5.16 -7.18 42.21
CA SER A 2 -4.49 -7.71 41.03
C SER A 2 -4.61 -6.74 39.86
N ASP A 3 -3.49 -6.14 39.45
CA ASP A 3 -3.39 -5.41 38.19
C ASP A 3 -3.06 -6.41 37.07
N LEU A 4 -4.10 -6.89 36.39
CA LEU A 4 -3.95 -7.60 35.12
C LEU A 4 -3.71 -6.56 34.03
N GLN A 5 -2.47 -6.49 33.55
CA GLN A 5 -2.12 -5.79 32.33
C GLN A 5 -2.65 -6.61 31.14
N VAL A 6 -3.77 -6.17 30.55
CA VAL A 6 -4.28 -6.73 29.31
C VAL A 6 -3.70 -5.91 28.15
N GLN A 7 -2.55 -6.34 27.63
CA GLN A 7 -2.11 -5.94 26.30
C GLN A 7 -2.82 -6.85 25.29
N VAL A 8 -3.93 -6.38 24.72
CA VAL A 8 -4.65 -7.12 23.68
C VAL A 8 -3.85 -7.05 22.39
N GLU A 9 -3.31 -8.21 22.03
CA GLU A 9 -2.73 -8.60 20.74
C GLU A 9 -3.52 -8.04 19.55
N LYS A 10 -3.00 -6.99 18.91
CA LYS A 10 -3.32 -6.70 17.49
C LYS A 10 -2.33 -7.37 16.54
N ASP A 11 -1.16 -7.74 17.04
CA ASP A 11 -0.05 -8.28 16.24
C ASP A 11 -0.24 -9.75 15.85
N ASP A 12 -1.04 -10.51 16.59
CA ASP A 12 -1.16 -11.96 16.36
C ASP A 12 -2.18 -12.32 15.27
N PHE A 13 -3.09 -11.40 14.94
CA PHE A 13 -4.00 -11.57 13.79
C PHE A 13 -3.28 -11.36 12.45
N GLU A 14 -2.27 -10.47 12.41
CA GLU A 14 -1.43 -10.28 11.21
C GLU A 14 -0.42 -11.43 11.01
N LYS A 15 0.12 -12.00 12.09
CA LYS A 15 1.09 -13.10 12.02
C LYS A 15 0.51 -14.42 11.54
N ALA A 16 -0.77 -14.68 11.81
CA ALA A 16 -1.41 -15.94 11.41
C ALA A 16 -1.53 -16.10 9.88
N TRP A 17 -1.66 -15.00 9.12
CA TRP A 17 -1.79 -15.07 7.65
C TRP A 17 -0.44 -15.09 6.91
N VAL A 18 0.65 -14.65 7.57
CA VAL A 18 2.03 -14.69 7.07
C VAL A 18 2.67 -16.07 7.28
N SER A 19 2.07 -16.94 8.10
CA SER A 19 2.62 -18.25 8.46
C SER A 19 2.65 -19.28 7.31
N ASN A 20 1.97 -19.04 6.19
CA ASN A 20 2.25 -19.77 4.96
C ASN A 20 3.45 -19.13 4.27
N TYR A 21 4.63 -19.55 4.71
CA TYR A 21 5.97 -19.20 4.25
C TYR A 21 6.01 -18.68 2.80
N VAL A 22 6.05 -17.36 2.64
CA VAL A 22 6.45 -16.72 1.39
C VAL A 22 7.98 -16.72 1.37
N PRO A 23 8.64 -17.31 0.36
CA PRO A 23 10.09 -17.28 0.30
C PRO A 23 10.56 -15.83 0.22
N LYS A 24 11.44 -15.41 1.15
CA LYS A 24 12.26 -14.19 1.01
C LYS A 24 12.84 -14.22 -0.41
N ASP A 25 12.45 -13.24 -1.23
CA ASP A 25 12.78 -13.06 -2.66
C ASP A 25 11.74 -13.54 -3.69
N SER A 26 10.54 -13.93 -3.26
CA SER A 26 9.43 -14.17 -4.20
C SER A 26 8.74 -12.87 -4.64
N ALA A 27 8.06 -12.92 -5.78
CA ALA A 27 7.23 -11.80 -6.26
C ALA A 27 6.14 -11.41 -5.24
N ALA A 28 5.58 -12.39 -4.50
CA ALA A 28 4.58 -12.12 -3.48
C ALA A 28 5.13 -11.29 -2.30
N ASP A 29 6.38 -11.54 -1.89
CA ASP A 29 7.05 -10.73 -0.85
C ASP A 29 7.31 -9.30 -1.30
N ALA A 30 7.72 -9.11 -2.55
CA ALA A 30 7.89 -7.78 -3.12
C ALA A 30 6.56 -7.00 -3.12
N ILE A 31 5.47 -7.66 -3.51
CA ILE A 31 4.12 -7.08 -3.49
C ILE A 31 3.68 -6.73 -2.06
N LEU A 32 3.96 -7.58 -1.06
CA LEU A 32 3.65 -7.30 0.35
C LEU A 32 4.41 -6.07 0.86
N GLN A 33 5.69 -5.93 0.50
CA GLN A 33 6.49 -4.76 0.88
C GLN A 33 5.98 -3.47 0.25
N ILE A 34 5.59 -3.52 -1.03
CA ILE A 34 5.00 -2.36 -1.72
C ILE A 34 3.67 -1.99 -1.07
N LYS A 35 2.82 -2.98 -0.76
CA LYS A 35 1.57 -2.77 -0.03
C LYS A 35 1.85 -2.05 1.29
N ASP A 36 2.71 -2.62 2.14
CA ASP A 36 3.04 -2.07 3.46
C ASP A 36 3.58 -0.63 3.37
N TYR A 37 4.47 -0.38 2.40
CA TYR A 37 4.97 0.95 2.10
C TYR A 37 3.84 1.91 1.72
N ALA A 38 2.99 1.55 0.76
CA ALA A 38 1.92 2.44 0.26
C ALA A 38 0.93 2.83 1.38
N TYR A 39 0.60 1.90 2.28
CA TYR A 39 -0.28 2.21 3.42
C TYR A 39 0.35 3.14 4.45
N LYS A 40 1.61 2.87 4.82
CA LYS A 40 2.35 3.64 5.82
C LYS A 40 2.74 5.03 5.32
N ALA A 41 3.05 5.12 4.02
CA ALA A 41 3.45 6.36 3.38
C ALA A 41 2.27 7.14 2.80
N PHE A 42 1.01 6.67 2.91
CA PHE A 42 -0.13 7.30 2.25
C PHE A 42 -0.23 8.80 2.55
N ASP A 43 -0.26 9.19 3.84
CA ASP A 43 -0.38 10.60 4.24
C ASP A 43 0.87 11.43 3.91
N LYS A 44 2.00 10.77 3.62
CA LYS A 44 3.21 11.43 3.14
C LYS A 44 3.13 11.64 1.63
N LEU A 45 2.56 10.70 0.89
CA LEU A 45 2.43 10.71 -0.57
C LEU A 45 1.29 11.63 -1.02
N ASP A 46 0.17 11.65 -0.30
CA ASP A 46 -0.92 12.63 -0.41
C ASP A 46 -0.45 13.94 0.24
N SER A 47 0.26 14.75 -0.54
CA SER A 47 0.95 15.95 -0.10
C SER A 47 0.01 17.12 0.17
N ASP A 48 -1.14 17.18 -0.52
CA ASP A 48 -2.16 18.20 -0.31
C ASP A 48 -3.24 17.78 0.71
N GLY A 49 -3.28 16.51 1.08
CA GLY A 49 -4.19 15.96 2.08
C GLY A 49 -5.63 15.81 1.58
N ASN A 50 -5.82 15.71 0.27
CA ASN A 50 -7.15 15.65 -0.36
C ASN A 50 -7.78 14.26 -0.32
N GLY A 51 -7.04 13.25 0.18
CA GLY A 51 -7.48 11.86 0.32
C GLY A 51 -7.18 10.99 -0.91
N TYR A 52 -6.49 11.53 -1.91
CA TYR A 52 -6.10 10.84 -3.13
C TYR A 52 -4.60 11.02 -3.37
N ILE A 53 -3.88 9.91 -3.58
CA ILE A 53 -2.52 9.99 -4.11
C ILE A 53 -2.60 10.20 -5.62
N GLU A 54 -2.19 11.37 -6.07
CA GLU A 54 -2.20 11.78 -7.45
C GLU A 54 -0.87 11.55 -8.17
N LYS A 55 -0.92 11.58 -9.50
CA LYS A 55 0.26 11.35 -10.35
C LYS A 55 1.38 12.34 -10.03
N HIS A 56 1.02 13.61 -9.90
CA HIS A 56 1.97 14.69 -9.73
C HIS A 56 2.69 14.61 -8.38
N GLU A 57 2.03 14.07 -7.35
CA GLU A 57 2.61 13.87 -6.01
C GLU A 57 3.60 12.70 -6.01
N LEU A 58 3.24 11.58 -6.63
CA LEU A 58 4.17 10.46 -6.85
C LEU A 58 5.42 10.92 -7.63
N GLU A 59 5.25 11.73 -8.68
CA GLU A 59 6.37 12.29 -9.43
C GLU A 59 7.23 13.23 -8.59
N ALA A 60 6.63 14.03 -7.70
CA ALA A 60 7.35 14.92 -6.80
C ALA A 60 8.25 14.12 -5.83
N HIS A 61 7.71 13.09 -5.20
CA HIS A 61 8.48 12.21 -4.32
C HIS A 61 9.58 11.44 -5.05
N LEU A 62 9.37 11.07 -6.31
CA LEU A 62 10.37 10.38 -7.13
C LEU A 62 11.56 11.30 -7.47
N LYS A 63 11.29 12.59 -7.71
CA LYS A 63 12.29 13.62 -8.02
C LYS A 63 13.04 14.12 -6.79
N ASP A 64 12.50 13.97 -5.58
CA ASP A 64 13.18 14.35 -4.35
C ASP A 64 14.46 13.51 -4.14
N GLU A 65 15.59 14.20 -3.92
CA GLU A 65 16.90 13.60 -3.66
C GLU A 65 16.96 12.90 -2.29
N LYS A 66 16.11 13.32 -1.34
CA LYS A 66 16.03 12.72 0.00
C LYS A 66 15.27 11.41 0.02
N THR A 67 14.50 11.09 -1.03
CA THR A 67 13.77 9.83 -1.13
C THR A 67 14.75 8.67 -1.35
N PRO A 68 14.82 7.67 -0.45
CA PRO A 68 15.70 6.52 -0.62
C PRO A 68 15.42 5.74 -1.90
N ALA A 69 16.45 5.16 -2.53
CA ALA A 69 16.32 4.41 -3.78
C ALA A 69 15.25 3.30 -3.72
N ARG A 70 15.11 2.62 -2.57
CA ARG A 70 14.09 1.59 -2.38
C ARG A 70 12.67 2.16 -2.39
N GLU A 71 12.45 3.30 -1.74
CA GLU A 71 11.17 4.01 -1.79
C GLU A 71 10.86 4.47 -3.21
N LYS A 72 11.86 4.97 -3.95
CA LYS A 72 11.70 5.32 -5.38
C LYS A 72 11.22 4.14 -6.22
N SER A 73 11.72 2.93 -5.98
CA SER A 73 11.22 1.73 -6.65
C SER A 73 9.76 1.43 -6.33
N PHE A 74 9.34 1.59 -5.07
CA PHE A 74 7.95 1.40 -4.66
C PHE A 74 7.03 2.48 -5.26
N ILE A 75 7.45 3.74 -5.23
CA ILE A 75 6.74 4.87 -5.88
C ILE A 75 6.63 4.63 -7.38
N THR A 76 7.69 4.15 -8.02
CA THR A 76 7.68 3.81 -9.46
C THR A 76 6.67 2.70 -9.76
N PHE A 77 6.56 1.70 -8.89
CA PHE A 77 5.52 0.67 -9.02
C PHE A 77 4.12 1.27 -8.92
N LEU A 78 3.85 2.12 -7.92
CA LEU A 78 2.55 2.77 -7.76
C LEU A 78 2.21 3.64 -8.98
N LEU A 79 3.18 4.41 -9.49
CA LEU A 79 3.01 5.26 -10.67
C LEU A 79 2.71 4.43 -11.93
N ASN A 80 3.44 3.35 -12.17
CA ASN A 80 3.24 2.50 -13.34
C ASN A 80 1.91 1.73 -13.32
N ASN A 81 1.38 1.45 -12.13
CA ASN A 81 0.12 0.73 -11.94
C ASN A 81 -1.04 1.66 -11.52
N GLN A 82 -0.83 2.97 -11.53
CA GLN A 82 -1.74 3.94 -10.91
C GLN A 82 -3.18 3.79 -11.37
N GLN A 83 -3.40 3.69 -12.69
CA GLN A 83 -4.73 3.54 -13.25
C GLN A 83 -5.39 2.23 -12.79
N ALA A 84 -4.66 1.11 -12.82
CA ALA A 84 -5.18 -0.18 -12.38
C ALA A 84 -5.49 -0.21 -10.87
N ILE A 85 -4.72 0.53 -10.07
CA ILE A 85 -4.98 0.70 -8.63
C ILE A 85 -6.22 1.56 -8.43
N ALA A 86 -6.27 2.76 -9.02
CA ALA A 86 -7.39 3.70 -8.90
C ALA A 86 -8.72 3.14 -9.43
N ASP A 87 -8.68 2.18 -10.36
CA ASP A 87 -9.86 1.52 -10.88
C ASP A 87 -10.35 0.36 -10.01
N ALA A 88 -9.58 -0.04 -8.98
CA ALA A 88 -9.86 -1.21 -8.15
C ALA A 88 -11.13 -1.05 -7.30
N VAL A 89 -11.45 0.17 -6.86
CA VAL A 89 -12.73 0.50 -6.24
C VAL A 89 -13.45 1.57 -7.07
N HIS A 90 -14.27 1.12 -8.01
CA HIS A 90 -15.14 1.99 -8.81
C HIS A 90 -16.41 2.37 -8.02
N GLU A 91 -16.33 3.35 -7.12
CA GLU A 91 -17.54 4.06 -6.70
C GLU A 91 -17.79 5.21 -7.69
N GLY A 92 -18.90 5.12 -8.41
CA GLY A 92 -19.25 6.07 -9.48
C GLY A 92 -19.07 7.52 -9.02
N SER A 93 -18.21 8.24 -9.75
CA SER A 93 -17.83 9.63 -9.51
C SER A 93 -16.83 9.85 -8.36
N THR A 94 -15.63 9.26 -8.42
CA THR A 94 -14.50 9.74 -7.62
C THR A 94 -13.94 11.02 -8.24
N SER A 95 -13.82 12.05 -7.41
CA SER A 95 -13.62 13.47 -7.79
C SER A 95 -12.28 13.78 -8.46
N VAL A 96 -11.35 12.81 -8.53
CA VAL A 96 -10.01 12.98 -9.10
C VAL A 96 -9.68 11.80 -10.00
N LYS A 97 -9.58 12.06 -11.32
CA LYS A 97 -9.29 11.02 -12.31
C LYS A 97 -7.89 10.44 -12.07
N GLY A 98 -7.83 9.14 -11.74
CA GLY A 98 -6.57 8.42 -11.51
C GLY A 98 -5.95 8.66 -10.13
N GLY A 99 -6.66 9.32 -9.22
CA GLY A 99 -6.25 9.43 -7.82
C GLY A 99 -6.42 8.10 -7.10
N ILE A 100 -5.41 7.67 -6.34
CA ILE A 100 -5.42 6.41 -5.59
C ILE A 100 -5.94 6.69 -4.17
N THR A 101 -7.02 6.05 -3.77
CA THR A 101 -7.50 6.08 -2.38
C THR A 101 -6.91 4.93 -1.54
N ARG A 102 -7.11 4.97 -0.22
CA ARG A 102 -6.77 3.84 0.66
C ARG A 102 -7.56 2.57 0.33
N LEU A 103 -8.80 2.71 -0.12
CA LEU A 103 -9.66 1.59 -0.51
C LEU A 103 -9.16 0.94 -1.81
N ASP A 104 -8.69 1.75 -2.76
CA ASP A 104 -8.08 1.27 -4.00
C ASP A 104 -6.85 0.42 -3.75
N LEU A 105 -5.95 0.88 -2.87
CA LEU A 105 -4.79 0.10 -2.44
C LEU A 105 -5.22 -1.24 -1.83
N GLU A 106 -6.26 -1.24 -0.99
CA GLU A 106 -6.75 -2.46 -0.36
C GLU A 106 -7.27 -3.48 -1.36
N ALA A 107 -8.16 -3.04 -2.23
CA ALA A 107 -8.78 -3.88 -3.23
C ALA A 107 -7.74 -4.44 -4.20
N TYR A 108 -6.87 -3.57 -4.72
CA TYR A 108 -5.83 -3.96 -5.67
C TYR A 108 -4.87 -4.99 -5.07
N PHE A 109 -4.27 -4.71 -3.90
CA PHE A 109 -3.30 -5.64 -3.31
C PHE A 109 -3.94 -6.93 -2.83
N LYS A 110 -5.20 -6.92 -2.37
CA LYS A 110 -5.93 -8.14 -2.02
C LYS A 110 -6.14 -9.02 -3.26
N LEU A 111 -6.53 -8.44 -4.39
CA LEU A 111 -6.69 -9.16 -5.66
C LEU A 111 -5.36 -9.77 -6.13
N VAL A 112 -4.29 -8.97 -6.18
CA VAL A 112 -2.95 -9.42 -6.61
C VAL A 112 -2.44 -10.55 -5.72
N LEU A 113 -2.53 -10.41 -4.39
CA LEU A 113 -2.09 -11.47 -3.47
C LEU A 113 -2.92 -12.76 -3.59
N THR A 114 -4.18 -12.66 -4.00
CA THR A 114 -5.03 -13.83 -4.26
C THR A 114 -4.55 -14.61 -5.49
N MET A 115 -4.06 -13.91 -6.53
CA MET A 115 -3.50 -14.52 -7.73
C MET A 115 -2.22 -15.33 -7.45
N PHE A 116 -1.45 -14.99 -6.41
CA PHE A 116 -0.26 -15.75 -6.01
C PHE A 116 -0.56 -16.99 -5.16
N LYS A 117 -1.79 -17.14 -4.66
CA LYS A 117 -2.20 -18.28 -3.80
C LYS A 117 -2.87 -19.41 -4.58
N SER A 118 -3.16 -19.21 -5.87
CA SER A 118 -3.76 -20.20 -6.77
C SER A 118 -2.69 -20.97 -7.53
#